data_AF-A0A7L0TIL8-F1
#
_entry.id   AF-A0A7L0TIL8-F1
#
_cell.length_a   1.000
_cell.length_b   1.000
_cell.length_c   1.000
_cell.angle_alpha   90.00
_cell.angle_beta   90.00
_cell.angle_gamma   90.00
#
_symmetry.space_group_name_H-M   'P 1'
#
loop_
_entity.id
_entity.type
_entity.pdbx_description
1 polymer ?
#
loop_
_entity_poly.entity_id
_entity_poly.type
_entity_poly.pdbx_seq_one_letter_code
_entity_poly.pdbx_strand_id
1 'polypeptide(L)'
;KMAGSSAPWIGSAYLFLQSTCKTIVLPSLYESSQKKPSVFKALKLALADSTGSVNGVDILKVHCSHPHLIVQLKFCKQENCRRFLQSYREGALQESLQNHLQLSLAMTAVPLEMELKAGSEHLDNMLKDEDRCLECIFREKPDRLRDEEIAELEKHLKSLIVYQSISNNMAVNDCASLSSPSLPYPSQGSSLSPPVTFTFQGQQF
;
A
#
# COMPACT_ATOMS: atom_id res chain seq x y z
N LYS A 1 -7.68 -26.39 -37.26
CA LYS A 1 -6.55 -26.25 -36.32
C LYS A 1 -7.13 -25.64 -35.05
N MET A 2 -7.25 -26.42 -33.99
CA MET A 2 -7.98 -26.03 -32.77
C MET A 2 -7.28 -24.86 -32.08
N ALA A 3 -8.06 -23.85 -31.67
CA ALA A 3 -7.61 -22.78 -30.81
C ALA A 3 -7.25 -23.38 -29.45
N GLY A 4 -5.95 -23.55 -29.19
CA GLY A 4 -5.46 -23.85 -27.86
C GLY A 4 -5.64 -22.62 -26.99
N SER A 5 -6.83 -22.41 -26.42
CA SER A 5 -6.96 -21.53 -25.27
C SER A 5 -6.24 -22.22 -24.13
N SER A 6 -4.95 -21.94 -23.95
CA SER A 6 -4.25 -22.29 -22.71
C SER A 6 -5.11 -21.79 -21.55
N ALA A 7 -5.48 -22.69 -20.64
CA ALA A 7 -6.22 -22.32 -19.44
C ALA A 7 -5.53 -21.12 -18.75
N PRO A 8 -6.28 -20.15 -18.24
CA PRO A 8 -5.69 -18.99 -17.58
C PRO A 8 -4.81 -19.47 -16.41
N TRP A 9 -3.58 -18.98 -16.34
CA TRP A 9 -2.67 -19.31 -15.25
C TRP A 9 -3.23 -18.71 -13.96
N ILE A 10 -3.59 -19.56 -13.01
CA ILE A 10 -4.13 -19.16 -11.71
C ILE A 10 -3.39 -19.96 -10.66
N GLY A 11 -2.85 -19.25 -9.67
CA GLY A 11 -2.18 -19.86 -8.53
C GLY A 11 -2.47 -19.11 -7.24
N SER A 12 -2.14 -19.74 -6.12
CA SER A 12 -2.34 -19.18 -4.79
C SER A 12 -1.15 -19.42 -3.87
N ALA A 13 -0.98 -18.50 -2.93
CA ALA A 13 0.08 -18.56 -1.93
C ALA A 13 -0.41 -17.93 -0.63
N TYR A 14 0.29 -18.22 0.45
CA TYR A 14 0.08 -17.65 1.77
C TYR A 14 1.30 -16.83 2.15
N LEU A 15 1.05 -15.57 2.47
CA LEU A 15 2.06 -14.65 2.97
C LEU A 15 1.87 -14.47 4.47
N PHE A 16 2.83 -14.93 5.26
CA PHE A 16 2.85 -14.79 6.71
C PHE A 16 3.57 -13.51 7.05
N LEU A 17 2.96 -12.69 7.89
CA LEU A 17 3.52 -11.41 8.32
C LEU A 17 3.61 -11.41 9.83
N GLN A 18 4.78 -11.08 10.37
CA GLN A 18 5.01 -10.91 11.79
C GLN A 18 5.76 -9.61 12.04
N SER A 19 5.42 -8.88 13.09
CA SER A 19 6.30 -7.80 13.54
C SER A 19 7.37 -8.35 14.48
N THR A 20 8.60 -7.90 14.29
CA THR A 20 9.71 -8.20 15.23
C THR A 20 9.68 -7.30 16.46
N CYS A 21 8.81 -6.28 16.49
CA CYS A 21 8.63 -5.40 17.63
C CYS A 21 7.56 -5.94 18.58
N LYS A 22 7.91 -6.15 19.86
CA LYS A 22 6.99 -6.68 20.89
C LYS A 22 5.76 -5.80 21.15
N THR A 23 5.82 -4.52 20.81
CA THR A 23 4.70 -3.58 21.00
C THR A 23 3.71 -3.58 19.84
N ILE A 24 4.06 -4.21 18.71
CA ILE A 24 3.25 -4.22 17.49
C ILE A 24 2.76 -5.64 17.24
N VAL A 25 1.48 -5.87 17.46
CA VAL A 25 0.83 -7.15 17.15
C VAL A 25 -0.06 -6.95 15.93
N LEU A 26 0.43 -7.35 14.76
CA LEU A 26 -0.29 -7.18 13.48
C LEU A 26 -1.71 -7.77 13.49
N PRO A 27 -1.94 -9.00 14.01
CA PRO A 27 -3.29 -9.55 14.13
C PRO A 27 -4.24 -8.65 14.92
N SER A 28 -3.80 -8.10 16.07
CA SER A 28 -4.62 -7.22 16.90
C SER A 28 -4.92 -5.88 16.22
N LEU A 29 -4.00 -5.36 15.40
CA LEU A 29 -4.25 -4.17 14.59
C LEU A 29 -5.28 -4.44 13.49
N TYR A 30 -5.24 -5.64 12.90
CA TYR A 30 -6.22 -6.05 11.89
C TYR A 30 -7.58 -6.39 12.51
N GLU A 31 -7.65 -6.91 13.74
CA GLU A 31 -8.90 -7.17 14.45
C GLU A 31 -9.63 -5.89 14.88
N SER A 32 -8.89 -4.79 15.08
CA SER A 32 -9.46 -3.49 15.44
C SER A 32 -10.24 -2.88 14.28
N SER A 33 -11.55 -2.68 14.43
CA SER A 33 -12.41 -2.06 13.39
C SER A 33 -11.92 -0.70 12.90
N GLN A 34 -11.22 0.06 13.74
CA GLN A 34 -10.67 1.38 13.36
C GLN A 34 -9.39 1.26 12.52
N LYS A 35 -8.52 0.29 12.83
CA LYS A 35 -7.20 0.15 12.20
C LYS A 35 -7.20 -0.86 11.05
N LYS A 36 -8.16 -1.78 11.01
CA LYS A 36 -8.34 -2.78 9.95
C LYS A 36 -8.31 -2.17 8.55
N PRO A 37 -9.06 -1.09 8.23
CA PRO A 37 -9.01 -0.50 6.89
C PRO A 37 -7.64 0.06 6.53
N SER A 38 -6.92 0.63 7.50
CA SER A 38 -5.55 1.14 7.32
C SER A 38 -4.55 0.02 7.06
N VAL A 39 -4.62 -1.08 7.81
CA VAL A 39 -3.75 -2.25 7.59
C VAL A 39 -4.05 -2.89 6.23
N PHE A 40 -5.32 -3.07 5.89
CA PHE A 40 -5.71 -3.61 4.59
C PHE A 40 -5.28 -2.72 3.43
N LYS A 41 -5.42 -1.40 3.56
CA LYS A 41 -4.92 -0.42 2.59
C LYS A 41 -3.41 -0.56 2.39
N ALA A 42 -2.64 -0.64 3.47
CA ALA A 42 -1.20 -0.80 3.39
C ALA A 42 -0.79 -2.09 2.66
N LEU A 43 -1.48 -3.21 2.94
CA LEU A 43 -1.28 -4.47 2.22
C LEU A 43 -1.57 -4.34 0.72
N LYS A 44 -2.69 -3.73 0.35
CA LYS A 44 -3.06 -3.54 -1.06
C LYS A 44 -2.07 -2.66 -1.81
N LEU A 45 -1.57 -1.59 -1.19
CA LEU A 45 -0.58 -0.70 -1.80
C LEU A 45 0.77 -1.40 -1.99
N ALA A 46 1.26 -2.10 -0.96
CA ALA A 46 2.52 -2.83 -1.06
C ALA A 46 2.48 -3.93 -2.14
N LEU A 47 1.36 -4.66 -2.25
CA LEU A 47 1.17 -5.65 -3.31
C LEU A 47 1.11 -5.01 -4.71
N ALA A 48 0.48 -3.83 -4.82
CA ALA A 48 0.45 -3.08 -6.07
C ALA A 48 1.86 -2.63 -6.49
N ASP A 49 2.68 -2.16 -5.54
CA ASP A 49 4.06 -1.76 -5.79
C ASP A 49 4.91 -2.95 -6.24
N SER A 50 4.78 -4.10 -5.56
CA SER A 50 5.56 -5.31 -5.89
C SER A 50 5.27 -5.89 -7.28
N THR A 51 4.08 -5.66 -7.81
CA THR A 51 3.66 -6.20 -9.12
C THR A 51 3.59 -5.14 -10.22
N GLY A 52 3.71 -3.86 -9.86
CA GLY A 52 3.48 -2.73 -10.76
C GLY A 52 2.01 -2.58 -11.20
N SER A 53 1.06 -3.18 -10.48
CA SER A 53 -0.36 -3.14 -10.85
C SER A 53 -1.30 -3.27 -9.66
N VAL A 54 -2.32 -2.40 -9.58
CA VAL A 54 -3.36 -2.44 -8.53
C VAL A 54 -4.18 -3.75 -8.49
N ASN A 55 -4.23 -4.45 -9.63
CA ASN A 55 -4.88 -5.75 -9.81
C ASN A 55 -3.84 -6.84 -10.13
N GLY A 56 -2.60 -6.65 -9.68
CA GLY A 56 -1.51 -7.59 -9.89
C GLY A 56 -1.70 -8.88 -9.10
N VAL A 57 -2.13 -8.73 -7.84
CA VAL A 57 -2.43 -9.80 -6.89
C VAL A 57 -3.76 -9.49 -6.20
N ASP A 58 -4.63 -10.49 -6.10
CA ASP A 58 -5.85 -10.43 -5.33
C ASP A 58 -5.61 -10.97 -3.92
N ILE A 59 -6.15 -10.30 -2.91
CA ILE A 59 -6.24 -10.85 -1.56
C ILE A 59 -7.55 -11.64 -1.50
N LEU A 60 -7.48 -12.92 -1.14
CA LEU A 60 -8.68 -13.76 -0.95
C LEU A 60 -9.20 -13.67 0.47
N LYS A 61 -8.29 -13.72 1.43
CA LYS A 61 -8.58 -13.80 2.85
C LYS A 61 -7.40 -13.31 3.66
N VAL A 62 -7.68 -12.77 4.84
CA VAL A 62 -6.68 -12.45 5.86
C VAL A 62 -7.03 -13.23 7.12
N HIS A 63 -6.10 -14.02 7.62
CA HIS A 63 -6.24 -14.78 8.85
C HIS A 63 -5.42 -14.14 9.96
N CYS A 64 -6.07 -13.87 11.09
CA CYS A 64 -5.41 -13.48 12.33
C CYS A 64 -5.01 -14.75 13.10
N SER A 65 -3.72 -15.11 13.07
CA SER A 65 -3.18 -16.31 13.72
C SER A 65 -1.96 -15.95 14.55
N HIS A 66 -2.20 -15.45 15.77
CA HIS A 66 -1.17 -14.93 16.67
C HIS A 66 0.09 -15.82 16.74
N PRO A 67 1.30 -15.27 16.50
CA PRO A 67 1.64 -13.85 16.27
C PRO A 67 1.53 -13.37 14.81
N HIS A 68 1.17 -14.25 13.87
CA HIS A 68 1.19 -14.00 12.43
C HIS A 68 -0.14 -13.46 11.90
N LEU A 69 -0.05 -12.49 10.98
CA LEU A 69 -1.12 -12.12 10.07
C LEU A 69 -0.87 -12.84 8.75
N ILE A 70 -1.76 -13.77 8.37
CA ILE A 70 -1.58 -14.60 7.18
C ILE A 70 -2.50 -14.08 6.08
N VAL A 71 -1.93 -13.68 4.95
CA VAL A 71 -2.66 -13.16 3.80
C VAL A 71 -2.68 -14.22 2.71
N GLN A 72 -3.87 -14.68 2.35
CA GLN A 72 -4.07 -15.59 1.22
C GLN A 72 -4.12 -14.77 -0.07
N LEU A 73 -3.18 -15.05 -0.97
CA LEU A 73 -2.98 -14.36 -2.22
C LEU A 73 -3.47 -15.23 -3.39
N LYS A 74 -4.01 -14.57 -4.41
CA LYS A 74 -4.33 -15.16 -5.70
C LYS A 74 -3.66 -14.39 -6.81
N PHE A 75 -3.00 -15.12 -7.69
CA PHE A 75 -2.39 -14.59 -8.89
C PHE A 75 -3.16 -15.09 -10.11
N CYS A 76 -3.53 -14.18 -11.01
CA CYS A 76 -4.26 -14.49 -12.25
C CYS A 76 -3.37 -14.42 -13.50
N LYS A 77 -2.10 -14.04 -13.34
CA LYS A 77 -1.11 -13.92 -14.41
C LYS A 77 0.24 -14.37 -13.90
N GLN A 78 0.90 -15.26 -14.62
CA GLN A 78 2.23 -15.78 -14.26
C GLN A 78 3.25 -14.64 -14.13
N GLU A 79 3.19 -13.67 -15.05
CA GLU A 79 4.09 -12.52 -15.06
C GLU A 79 3.96 -11.63 -13.81
N ASN A 80 2.75 -11.48 -13.26
CA ASN A 80 2.56 -10.73 -12.01
C ASN A 80 3.15 -11.50 -10.81
N CYS A 81 3.00 -12.83 -10.82
CA CYS A 81 3.58 -13.68 -9.79
C CYS A 81 5.12 -13.65 -9.83
N ARG A 82 5.71 -13.66 -11.03
CA ARG A 82 7.15 -13.46 -11.24
C ARG A 82 7.64 -12.14 -10.66
N ARG A 83 7.00 -11.01 -11.00
CA ARG A 83 7.35 -9.70 -10.42
C ARG A 83 7.24 -9.68 -8.90
N PHE A 84 6.16 -10.28 -8.37
CA PHE A 84 5.98 -10.43 -6.93
C PHE A 84 7.12 -11.21 -6.28
N LEU A 85 7.51 -12.35 -6.85
CA LEU A 85 8.60 -13.19 -6.32
C LEU A 85 9.95 -12.44 -6.36
N GLN A 86 10.22 -11.69 -7.41
CA GLN A 86 11.42 -10.86 -7.53
C GLN A 86 11.46 -9.77 -6.46
N SER A 87 10.35 -9.02 -6.32
CA SER A 87 10.19 -7.98 -5.29
C SER A 87 10.27 -8.55 -3.86
N TYR A 88 9.75 -9.76 -3.65
CA TYR A 88 9.85 -10.47 -2.37
C TYR A 88 11.30 -10.85 -2.06
N ARG A 89 11.99 -11.49 -3.00
CA ARG A 89 13.39 -11.92 -2.87
C ARG A 89 14.34 -10.75 -2.62
N GLU A 90 14.09 -9.61 -3.26
CA GLU A 90 14.91 -8.41 -3.15
C GLU A 90 14.60 -7.58 -1.90
N GLY A 91 13.59 -7.97 -1.10
CA GLY A 91 13.15 -7.23 0.09
C GLY A 91 12.32 -5.98 -0.21
N ALA A 92 12.10 -5.65 -1.49
CA ALA A 92 11.32 -4.49 -1.91
C ALA A 92 9.86 -4.55 -1.44
N LEU A 93 9.24 -5.75 -1.45
CA LEU A 93 7.88 -5.91 -0.92
C LEU A 93 7.84 -5.64 0.60
N GLN A 94 8.86 -6.13 1.32
CA GLN A 94 8.96 -5.94 2.76
C GLN A 94 9.12 -4.45 3.09
N GLU A 95 10.05 -3.76 2.45
CA GLU A 95 10.26 -2.33 2.63
C GLU A 95 9.01 -1.50 2.30
N SER A 96 8.37 -1.77 1.15
CA SER A 96 7.13 -1.11 0.75
C SER A 96 6.03 -1.33 1.80
N LEU A 97 5.86 -2.56 2.27
CA LEU A 97 4.85 -2.88 3.30
C LEU A 97 5.13 -2.15 4.62
N GLN A 98 6.38 -2.10 5.06
CA GLN A 98 6.77 -1.36 6.26
C GLN A 98 6.44 0.13 6.12
N ASN A 99 6.79 0.75 4.99
CA ASN A 99 6.53 2.16 4.72
C ASN A 99 5.02 2.46 4.69
N HIS A 100 4.23 1.65 3.99
CA HIS A 100 2.78 1.84 3.92
C HIS A 100 2.09 1.63 5.27
N LEU A 101 2.56 0.69 6.09
CA LEU A 101 2.03 0.48 7.45
C LEU A 101 2.39 1.64 8.38
N GLN A 102 3.61 2.15 8.33
CA GLN A 102 4.04 3.32 9.09
C GLN A 102 3.13 4.53 8.80
N LEU A 103 2.92 4.82 7.51
CA LEU A 103 2.06 5.93 7.08
C LEU A 103 0.59 5.71 7.45
N SER A 104 0.06 4.51 7.22
CA SER A 104 -1.37 4.22 7.42
C SER A 104 -1.76 4.11 8.89
N LEU A 105 -0.82 3.74 9.76
CA LEU A 105 -1.03 3.59 11.20
C LEU A 105 -0.45 4.75 12.02
N ALA A 106 0.16 5.75 11.37
CA ALA A 106 0.88 6.86 12.00
C ALA A 106 1.91 6.38 13.04
N MET A 107 2.71 5.37 12.66
CA MET A 107 3.76 4.78 13.49
C MET A 107 5.15 5.15 12.99
N THR A 108 6.11 5.33 13.91
CA THR A 108 7.49 5.73 13.57
C THR A 108 8.25 4.64 12.82
N ALA A 109 8.08 3.38 13.23
CA ALA A 109 8.72 2.23 12.59
C ALA A 109 7.87 0.98 12.82
N VAL A 110 7.77 0.14 11.79
CA VAL A 110 7.06 -1.14 11.85
C VAL A 110 8.01 -2.19 11.29
N PRO A 111 8.91 -2.77 12.10
CA PRO A 111 9.81 -3.80 11.60
C PRO A 111 9.02 -5.09 11.40
N LEU A 112 9.23 -5.73 10.26
CA LEU A 112 8.45 -6.88 9.79
C LEU A 112 9.35 -8.02 9.36
N GLU A 113 8.92 -9.24 9.64
CA GLU A 113 9.38 -10.48 9.01
C GLU A 113 8.24 -11.03 8.14
N MET A 114 8.63 -11.69 7.06
CA MET A 114 7.70 -12.24 6.08
C MET A 114 8.11 -13.66 5.74
N GLU A 115 7.16 -14.58 5.64
CA GLU A 115 7.37 -15.93 5.10
C GLU A 115 6.38 -16.19 3.97
N LEU A 116 6.83 -16.85 2.90
CA LEU A 116 6.01 -17.17 1.75
C LEU A 116 5.84 -18.69 1.60
N LYS A 117 4.59 -19.15 1.58
CA LYS A 117 4.25 -20.58 1.46
C LYS A 117 3.26 -20.84 0.35
N ALA A 118 3.39 -21.98 -0.33
CA ALA A 118 2.41 -22.49 -1.28
C ALA A 118 2.13 -23.95 -0.91
N GLY A 119 0.93 -24.23 -0.39
CA GLY A 119 0.57 -25.55 0.12
C GLY A 119 1.45 -25.95 1.29
N SER A 120 2.14 -27.08 1.15
CA SER A 120 3.14 -27.56 2.12
C SER A 120 4.55 -27.00 1.89
N GLU A 121 4.79 -26.29 0.79
CA GLU A 121 6.11 -25.81 0.41
C GLU A 121 6.40 -24.43 0.99
N HIS A 122 7.59 -24.28 1.60
CA HIS A 122 8.14 -23.00 1.99
C HIS A 122 8.94 -22.40 0.83
N LEU A 123 8.37 -21.42 0.16
CA LEU A 123 8.98 -20.81 -1.03
C LEU A 123 10.27 -20.05 -0.67
N ASP A 124 10.39 -19.59 0.57
CA ASP A 124 11.58 -18.93 1.12
C ASP A 124 12.88 -19.73 0.88
N ASN A 125 12.79 -21.05 0.97
CA ASN A 125 13.93 -21.96 0.80
C ASN A 125 14.34 -22.15 -0.67
N MET A 126 13.49 -21.73 -1.61
CA MET A 126 13.67 -21.95 -3.04
C MET A 126 13.51 -20.68 -3.89
N LEU A 127 13.55 -19.48 -3.29
CA LEU A 127 13.45 -18.18 -3.99
C LEU A 127 14.50 -17.96 -5.10
N LYS A 128 15.60 -18.72 -5.09
CA LYS A 128 16.63 -18.68 -6.15
C LYS A 128 16.13 -19.33 -7.44
N ASP A 129 15.21 -20.28 -7.33
CA ASP A 129 14.62 -21.02 -8.43
C ASP A 129 13.18 -20.53 -8.64
N GLU A 130 13.06 -19.47 -9.44
CA GLU A 130 11.80 -18.78 -9.68
C GLU A 130 10.77 -19.69 -10.37
N ASP A 131 11.20 -20.53 -11.31
CA ASP A 131 10.32 -21.43 -12.06
C ASP A 131 9.71 -22.48 -11.13
N ARG A 132 10.50 -23.02 -10.20
CA ARG A 132 10.00 -23.95 -9.18
C ARG A 132 8.99 -23.28 -8.22
N CYS A 133 9.24 -22.03 -7.80
CA CYS A 133 8.28 -21.25 -7.02
C CYS A 133 6.96 -21.06 -7.78
N LEU A 134 7.03 -20.71 -9.07
CA LEU A 134 5.85 -20.53 -9.93
C LEU A 134 5.06 -21.83 -10.07
N GLU A 135 5.74 -22.97 -10.20
CA GLU A 135 5.09 -24.28 -10.27
C GLU A 135 4.37 -24.62 -8.95
N CYS A 136 5.01 -24.40 -7.80
CA CYS A 136 4.39 -24.59 -6.49
C CYS A 136 3.12 -23.73 -6.33
N ILE A 137 3.20 -22.44 -6.67
CA ILE A 137 2.05 -21.53 -6.59
C ILE A 137 0.93 -21.93 -7.56
N PHE A 138 1.29 -22.40 -8.76
CA PHE A 138 0.31 -22.83 -9.76
C PHE A 138 -0.41 -24.13 -9.37
N ARG A 139 0.29 -25.05 -8.71
CA ARG A 139 -0.30 -26.30 -8.20
C ARG A 139 -1.36 -26.02 -7.12
N GLU A 140 -1.15 -24.98 -6.33
CA GLU A 140 -2.09 -24.50 -5.34
C GLU A 140 -3.21 -23.69 -6.00
N LYS A 141 -4.29 -24.36 -6.38
CA LYS A 141 -5.47 -23.68 -6.90
C LYS A 141 -6.22 -22.96 -5.77
N PRO A 142 -6.65 -21.72 -5.97
CA PRO A 142 -7.46 -21.02 -4.99
C PRO A 142 -8.84 -21.69 -4.90
N ASP A 143 -9.02 -22.55 -3.89
CA ASP A 143 -10.28 -23.27 -3.64
C ASP A 143 -11.40 -22.38 -3.10
N ARG A 144 -11.08 -21.12 -2.75
CA ARG A 144 -12.02 -20.19 -2.10
C ARG A 144 -12.20 -18.93 -2.93
N LEU A 145 -13.45 -18.50 -3.02
CA LEU A 145 -13.79 -17.16 -3.46
C LEU A 145 -13.27 -16.13 -2.43
N ARG A 146 -13.13 -14.88 -2.87
CA ARG A 146 -12.77 -13.78 -1.96
C ARG A 146 -13.80 -13.68 -0.84
N ASP A 147 -13.33 -13.58 0.40
CA ASP A 147 -14.18 -13.45 1.58
C ASP A 147 -14.97 -12.12 1.53
N GLU A 148 -16.18 -12.13 2.10
CA GLU A 148 -17.07 -10.96 2.17
C GLU A 148 -16.39 -9.78 2.87
N GLU A 149 -15.64 -10.05 3.95
CA GLU A 149 -14.84 -9.04 4.66
C GLU A 149 -13.86 -8.32 3.72
N ILE A 150 -13.18 -9.07 2.86
CA ILE A 150 -12.22 -8.49 1.91
C ILE A 150 -12.95 -7.66 0.87
N ALA A 151 -14.10 -8.14 0.38
CA ALA A 151 -14.92 -7.39 -0.57
C ALA A 151 -15.44 -6.06 0.02
N GLU A 152 -15.85 -6.06 1.28
CA GLU A 152 -16.24 -4.86 2.01
C GLU A 152 -15.06 -3.90 2.18
N LEU A 153 -13.89 -4.39 2.61
CA LEU A 153 -12.70 -3.56 2.77
C LEU A 153 -12.25 -2.93 1.44
N GLU A 154 -12.30 -3.68 0.33
CA GLU A 154 -12.03 -3.13 -1.00
C GLU A 154 -13.05 -2.06 -1.41
N LYS A 155 -14.34 -2.26 -1.09
CA LYS A 155 -15.40 -1.29 -1.37
C LYS A 155 -15.18 0.00 -0.57
N HIS A 156 -14.86 -0.11 0.73
CA HIS A 156 -14.52 1.03 1.58
C HIS A 156 -13.27 1.76 1.07
N LEU A 157 -12.25 1.03 0.61
CA LEU A 157 -11.05 1.65 0.06
C LEU A 157 -11.36 2.42 -1.25
N LYS A 158 -12.17 1.84 -2.13
CA LYS A 158 -12.60 2.49 -3.37
C LYS A 158 -13.44 3.74 -3.09
N SER A 159 -14.35 3.70 -2.13
CA SER A 159 -15.15 4.88 -1.79
C SER A 159 -14.27 6.02 -1.28
N LEU A 160 -13.28 5.74 -0.41
CA LEU A 160 -12.33 6.75 0.08
C LEU A 160 -11.56 7.44 -1.06
N ILE A 161 -11.09 6.67 -2.05
CA ILE A 161 -10.38 7.22 -3.22
C ILE A 161 -11.33 8.12 -4.03
N VAL A 162 -12.57 7.70 -4.24
CA VAL A 162 -13.59 8.50 -4.95
C VAL A 162 -13.89 9.80 -4.22
N TYR A 163 -14.13 9.76 -2.90
CA TYR A 163 -14.37 10.97 -2.10
C TYR A 163 -13.19 11.95 -2.16
N GLN A 164 -11.96 11.43 -2.09
CA GLN A 164 -10.76 12.27 -2.18
C GLN A 164 -10.61 12.91 -3.56
N SER A 165 -10.94 12.19 -4.64
CA SER A 165 -10.95 12.74 -5.99
C SER A 165 -12.00 13.84 -6.17
N ILE A 166 -13.18 13.70 -5.57
CA ILE A 166 -14.25 14.72 -5.63
C ILE A 166 -13.88 15.95 -4.79
N SER A 167 -13.33 15.75 -3.59
CA SER A 167 -12.89 16.82 -2.70
C SER A 167 -11.75 17.65 -3.32
N ASN A 168 -10.81 17.00 -4.01
CA ASN A 168 -9.70 17.70 -4.66
C ASN A 168 -10.15 18.50 -5.90
N ASN A 169 -11.26 18.11 -6.54
CA ASN A 169 -11.84 18.85 -7.66
C ASN A 169 -12.66 20.08 -7.22
N MET A 170 -13.08 20.18 -5.96
CA MET A 170 -13.73 21.39 -5.43
C MET A 170 -12.76 22.44 -4.86
N ALA A 171 -11.48 22.09 -4.66
CA ALA A 171 -10.47 23.00 -4.11
C ALA A 171 -9.70 23.82 -5.17
N VAL A 172 -10.01 23.67 -6.47
CA VAL A 172 -9.32 24.37 -7.59
C VAL A 172 -10.30 25.20 -8.41
N ASN A 173 -11.17 25.98 -7.75
CA ASN A 173 -11.96 26.99 -8.47
C ASN A 173 -12.37 28.15 -7.57
N ASP A 174 -11.39 28.92 -7.08
CA ASP A 174 -11.62 30.30 -6.63
C ASP A 174 -10.29 31.07 -6.56
N CYS A 175 -9.61 31.20 -7.71
CA CYS A 175 -8.59 32.24 -7.87
C CYS A 175 -8.27 32.49 -9.36
N ALA A 176 -9.11 33.24 -10.06
CA ALA A 176 -8.68 33.95 -11.28
C ALA A 176 -9.76 34.94 -11.76
N SER A 177 -9.68 36.18 -11.29
CA SER A 177 -9.99 37.36 -12.10
C SER A 177 -9.54 38.60 -11.34
N LEU A 178 -8.42 39.19 -11.74
CA LEU A 178 -8.35 40.60 -12.15
C LEU A 178 -6.92 40.94 -12.58
N SER A 179 -6.84 41.18 -13.87
CA SER A 179 -5.81 41.74 -14.75
C SER A 179 -4.78 42.68 -14.11
N SER A 180 -3.51 42.45 -14.44
CA SER A 180 -2.42 43.45 -14.34
C SER A 180 -2.55 44.53 -15.43
N PRO A 181 -1.94 45.71 -15.25
CA PRO A 181 -0.80 46.02 -16.12
C PRO A 181 0.38 46.79 -15.46
N SER A 182 1.58 46.28 -15.72
CA SER A 182 2.89 46.92 -15.97
C SER A 182 3.33 48.28 -15.35
N LEU A 183 4.42 48.16 -14.57
CA LEU A 183 5.63 49.00 -14.30
C LEU A 183 5.90 50.29 -15.14
N PRO A 184 6.60 51.31 -14.58
CA PRO A 184 8.08 51.33 -14.52
C PRO A 184 8.77 51.91 -13.24
N TYR A 185 10.00 51.42 -12.98
CA TYR A 185 11.07 51.91 -12.08
C TYR A 185 11.64 53.30 -12.51
N PRO A 186 12.66 53.94 -11.86
CA PRO A 186 13.47 53.64 -10.65
C PRO A 186 13.59 54.85 -9.65
N SER A 187 14.14 54.75 -8.43
CA SER A 187 15.57 54.99 -8.14
C SER A 187 15.84 55.08 -6.62
N GLN A 188 16.94 54.45 -6.19
CA GLN A 188 17.95 54.91 -5.21
C GLN A 188 17.51 55.49 -3.85
N GLY A 189 17.89 54.83 -2.76
CA GLY A 189 17.89 55.43 -1.42
C GLY A 189 18.20 54.44 -0.31
N SER A 190 19.38 54.57 0.27
CA SER A 190 19.89 53.82 1.42
C SER A 190 18.95 53.89 2.64
N SER A 191 18.84 52.80 3.41
CA SER A 191 19.02 52.75 4.88
C SER A 191 18.17 51.66 5.54
N LEU A 192 18.88 50.87 6.36
CA LEU A 192 18.49 50.24 7.63
C LEU A 192 16.99 49.92 7.82
N SER A 193 16.70 48.62 7.79
CA SER A 193 15.46 48.02 8.28
C SER A 193 15.11 48.46 9.71
N PRO A 194 13.91 48.99 10.00
CA PRO A 194 13.44 49.16 11.37
C PRO A 194 12.90 47.82 11.92
N PRO A 195 13.03 47.56 13.23
CA PRO A 195 12.49 46.35 13.84
C PRO A 195 10.96 46.40 13.89
N VAL A 196 10.34 45.25 13.62
CA VAL A 196 8.89 45.06 13.65
C VAL A 196 8.45 44.94 15.11
N THR A 197 7.84 45.99 15.64
CA THR A 197 7.17 46.03 16.95
C THR A 197 5.84 45.27 16.87
N PHE A 198 5.59 44.38 17.83
CA PHE A 198 4.36 43.57 17.92
C PHE A 198 3.35 44.24 18.85
N THR A 199 2.09 44.38 18.41
CA THR A 199 1.00 44.95 19.21
C THR A 199 0.04 43.87 19.68
N PHE A 200 -0.09 43.70 21.00
CA PHE A 200 -1.13 42.87 21.61
C PHE A 200 -1.93 43.70 22.62
N GLN A 201 -3.24 43.74 22.43
CA GLN A 201 -4.19 44.47 23.28
C GLN A 201 -3.85 45.95 23.56
N GLY A 202 -3.33 46.66 22.55
CA GLY A 202 -3.15 48.11 22.61
C GLY A 202 -1.84 48.60 23.25
N GLN A 203 -0.86 47.73 23.51
CA GLN A 203 0.50 48.12 23.87
C GLN A 203 1.54 47.53 22.89
N GLN A 204 2.59 48.32 22.62
CA GLN A 204 3.69 48.02 21.70
C GLN A 204 4.91 47.43 22.44
N PHE A 205 5.49 46.36 21.90
CA PHE A 205 6.71 45.69 22.39
C PHE A 205 7.81 45.68 21.32
#